data_AF-A0A229ULC0-F1
#
_entry.id   AF-A0A229ULC0-F1
#
_cell.length_a   1.000
_cell.length_b   1.000
_cell.length_c   1.000
_cell.angle_alpha   90.00
_cell.angle_beta   90.00
_cell.angle_gamma   90.00
#
_symmetry.space_group_name_H-M   'P 1'
#
loop_
_entity.id
_entity.type
_entity.pdbx_description
1 polymer ?
#
loop_
_entity_poly.entity_id
_entity_poly.type
_entity_poly.pdbx_seq_one_letter_code
_entity_poly.pdbx_strand_id
1 'polypeptide(L)' 'MMQRQEDGHWVALDNYFYLRVCVDEHGACSGEVVRRDPDAEGLATHIFDVPPQRNANDLKDWAARALEAYREG' A
#
# COMPACT_ATOMS: atom_id res chain seq x y z
N MET A 1 -28.71 -4.22 3.31
CA MET A 1 -27.43 -4.94 3.37
C MET A 1 -26.37 -4.03 2.75
N MET A 2 -25.62 -3.30 3.55
CA MET A 2 -24.47 -2.54 3.06
C MET A 2 -23.30 -3.54 3.01
N GLN A 3 -23.05 -4.12 1.83
CA GLN A 3 -21.78 -4.79 1.59
C GLN A 3 -20.72 -3.68 1.59
N ARG A 4 -20.15 -3.44 2.78
CA ARG A 4 -18.90 -2.71 2.96
C ARG A 4 -17.87 -3.52 2.19
N GLN A 5 -17.63 -3.14 0.93
CA GLN A 5 -16.50 -3.67 0.19
C GLN A 5 -15.27 -3.20 0.96
N GLU A 6 -14.71 -4.09 1.78
CA GLU A 6 -13.33 -4.03 2.26
C GLU A 6 -12.40 -4.27 1.07
N ASP A 7 -12.61 -3.53 -0.03
CA ASP A 7 -11.73 -3.46 -1.19
C ASP A 7 -10.56 -2.58 -0.75
N GLY A 8 -9.75 -3.11 0.16
CA GLY A 8 -8.39 -2.61 0.36
C GLY A 8 -7.71 -2.74 -0.98
N HIS A 9 -7.62 -1.65 -1.72
CA HIS A 9 -7.16 -1.66 -3.09
C HIS A 9 -5.66 -1.97 -3.04
N TRP A 10 -5.28 -3.18 -3.44
CA TRP A 10 -3.88 -3.57 -3.51
C TRP A 10 -3.31 -3.08 -4.83
N VAL A 11 -2.32 -2.20 -4.74
CA VAL A 11 -1.57 -1.70 -5.88
C VAL A 11 -0.19 -2.33 -5.86
N ALA A 12 0.13 -3.14 -6.86
CA ALA A 12 1.49 -3.65 -7.02
C ALA A 12 2.46 -2.48 -7.27
N LEU A 13 3.50 -2.37 -6.44
CA LEU A 13 4.60 -1.42 -6.62
C LEU A 13 5.75 -2.10 -7.38
N ASP A 14 6.04 -3.36 -7.05
CA ASP A 14 7.11 -4.17 -7.62
C ASP A 14 6.73 -5.67 -7.52
N ASN A 15 7.64 -6.59 -7.89
CA ASN A 15 7.40 -8.04 -7.89
C ASN A 15 7.00 -8.58 -6.51
N TYR A 16 7.63 -8.05 -5.46
CA TYR A 16 7.38 -8.49 -4.08
C TYR A 16 6.72 -7.43 -3.22
N PHE A 17 6.56 -6.20 -3.72
CA PHE A 17 6.08 -5.09 -2.92
C PHE A 17 4.70 -4.62 -3.39
N TYR A 18 3.80 -4.50 -2.42
CA TYR A 18 2.40 -4.13 -2.64
C TYR A 18 2.04 -2.99 -1.71
N LEU A 19 1.29 -2.02 -2.23
CA LEU A 19 0.67 -0.95 -1.48
C LEU A 19 -0.78 -1.30 -1.22
N ARG A 20 -1.17 -1.34 0.05
CA ARG A 20 -2.57 -1.43 0.43
C ARG A 20 -3.12 -0.02 0.57
N VAL A 21 -4.11 0.35 -0.23
CA VAL A 21 -4.79 1.65 -0.11
C VAL A 21 -5.96 1.52 0.85
N CYS A 22 -5.99 2.38 1.85
CA CYS A 22 -7.10 2.56 2.78
C CYS A 22 -7.68 3.97 2.58
N VAL A 23 -8.93 4.04 2.14
CA VAL A 23 -9.65 5.31 1.99
C VAL A 23 -10.56 5.48 3.21
N ASP A 24 -10.38 6.60 3.90
CA ASP A 24 -11.18 6.95 5.07
C ASP A 24 -12.54 7.58 4.67
N GLU A 25 -13.49 7.66 5.61
CA GLU A 25 -14.81 8.27 5.40
C GLU A 25 -14.73 9.76 4.98
N HIS A 26 -13.65 10.44 5.32
CA HIS A 26 -13.36 11.81 4.91
C HIS A 26 -12.73 11.93 3.52
N GLY A 27 -12.52 10.82 2.81
CA GLY A 27 -11.92 10.79 1.47
C GLY A 27 -10.39 10.91 1.45
N ALA A 28 -9.74 10.85 2.61
CA ALA A 28 -8.28 10.79 2.69
C ALA A 28 -7.78 9.39 2.31
N CYS A 29 -6.79 9.32 1.41
CA CYS A 29 -6.16 8.06 1.03
C CYS A 29 -4.93 7.84 1.89
N SER A 30 -4.92 6.81 2.72
CA SER A 30 -3.74 6.33 3.45
C SER A 30 -3.34 4.95 2.92
N GLY A 31 -2.22 4.41 3.37
CA GLY A 31 -1.86 3.05 2.99
C GLY A 31 -0.68 2.48 3.75
N GLU A 32 -0.39 1.22 3.48
CA GLU A 32 0.75 0.49 4.03
C GLU A 32 1.49 -0.22 2.88
N VAL A 33 2.81 -0.17 2.90
CA VAL A 33 3.64 -0.94 1.98
C VAL A 33 4.02 -2.25 2.66
N VAL A 34 3.64 -3.34 2.02
CA VAL A 34 3.97 -4.70 2.46
C VAL A 34 4.79 -5.41 1.41
N ARG A 35 5.72 -6.24 1.87
CA ARG A 35 6.40 -7.21 1.03
C ARG A 35 5.68 -8.55 1.14
N ARG A 36 5.24 -9.10 0.02
CA ARG A 36 4.74 -10.48 -0.07
C ARG A 36 5.83 -11.34 -0.71
N ASP A 37 6.24 -12.36 0.03
CA ASP A 37 7.15 -13.37 -0.48
C ASP A 37 6.33 -14.43 -1.23
N PRO A 38 6.67 -14.76 -2.49
CA PRO A 38 5.93 -15.75 -3.28
C PRO A 38 6.09 -17.18 -2.74
N ASP A 39 7.17 -17.42 -1.99
CA ASP A 39 7.48 -18.70 -1.36
C ASP A 39 6.75 -18.88 -0.03
N ALA A 40 6.29 -17.78 0.57
CA ALA A 40 5.60 -17.76 1.85
C ALA A 40 4.13 -17.37 1.66
N GLU A 41 3.31 -18.32 1.19
CA GLU A 41 1.86 -18.11 1.03
C GLU A 41 1.24 -17.62 2.35
N GLY A 42 0.70 -16.40 2.32
CA GLY A 42 -0.01 -15.78 3.44
C GLY A 42 0.83 -14.90 4.37
N LEU A 43 2.15 -14.79 4.17
CA LEU A 43 2.99 -13.89 4.96
C LEU A 43 3.27 -12.60 4.18
N ALA A 44 2.62 -11.53 4.63
CA ALA A 44 2.95 -10.16 4.21
C ALA A 44 3.81 -9.52 5.31
N THR A 45 5.03 -9.14 4.97
CA THR A 45 5.91 -8.38 5.85
C THR A 45 5.59 -6.90 5.70
N HIS A 46 5.13 -6.26 6.77
CA HIS A 46 4.97 -4.81 6.79
C HIS A 46 6.34 -4.11 6.69
N ILE A 47 6.50 -3.17 5.76
CA ILE A 47 7.74 -2.43 5.54
C ILE A 47 7.63 -1.03 6.15
N PHE A 48 6.62 -0.26 5.75
CA PHE A 48 6.33 1.06 6.31
C PHE A 48 4.91 1.53 5.97
N ASP A 49 4.40 2.43 6.80
CA ASP A 49 3.14 3.14 6.58
C ASP A 49 3.32 4.31 5.61
N VAL A 50 2.33 4.54 4.76
CA VAL A 50 2.22 5.70 3.87
C VAL A 50 1.30 6.73 4.53
N PRO A 51 1.81 7.95 4.81
CA PRO A 51 0.98 8.99 5.42
C PRO A 51 -0.18 9.37 4.50
N PRO A 52 -1.29 9.89 5.06
CA PRO A 52 -2.46 10.28 4.28
C PRO A 52 -2.13 11.25 3.15
N GLN A 53 -2.50 10.88 1.93
CA GLN A 53 -2.38 11.66 0.72
C GLN A 53 -3.74 12.13 0.22
N ARG A 54 -3.70 13.15 -0.65
CA ARG A 54 -4.91 13.77 -1.24
C ARG A 54 -5.65 12.83 -2.17
N ASN A 55 -4.96 11.88 -2.79
CA ASN A 55 -5.54 10.91 -3.69
C ASN A 55 -4.66 9.65 -3.81
N ALA A 56 -5.19 8.60 -4.43
CA ALA A 56 -4.48 7.33 -4.59
C ALA A 56 -3.23 7.41 -5.50
N ASN A 57 -3.18 8.38 -6.42
CA ASN A 57 -2.03 8.58 -7.31
C ASN A 57 -0.85 9.21 -6.55
N ASP A 58 -1.09 10.22 -5.72
CA ASP A 58 -0.09 10.78 -4.78
C ASP A 58 0.39 9.72 -3.80
N LEU A 59 -0.52 8.87 -3.29
CA LEU A 59 -0.17 7.75 -2.42
C LEU A 59 0.79 6.76 -3.11
N LYS A 60 0.49 6.42 -4.38
CA LYS A 60 1.35 5.53 -5.18
C LYS A 60 2.72 6.14 -5.46
N ASP A 61 2.78 7.42 -5.83
CA ASP A 61 4.04 8.12 -6.10
C ASP A 61 4.92 8.17 -4.85
N TRP A 62 4.33 8.55 -3.71
CA TRP A 62 5.02 8.57 -2.43
C TRP A 62 5.55 7.18 -2.06
N ALA A 63 4.71 6.15 -2.18
CA ALA A 63 5.09 4.77 -1.84
C ALA A 63 6.20 4.25 -2.76
N ALA A 64 6.16 4.55 -4.06
CA ALA A 64 7.19 4.19 -5.01
C ALA A 64 8.54 4.84 -4.65
N ARG A 65 8.55 6.16 -4.39
CA ARG A 65 9.77 6.89 -4.03
C ARG A 65 10.36 6.44 -2.70
N ALA A 66 9.51 6.16 -1.71
CA ALA A 66 9.93 5.62 -0.43
C ALA A 66 10.50 4.21 -0.57
N LEU A 67 9.90 3.37 -1.43
CA LEU A 67 10.39 2.02 -1.72
C LEU A 67 11.74 2.06 -2.45
N GLU A 68 11.93 2.97 -3.40
CA GLU A 68 13.23 3.18 -4.07
C GLU A 68 14.31 3.57 -3.05
N ALA A 69 14.04 4.56 -2.19
CA ALA A 69 14.97 4.96 -1.13
C ALA A 69 15.28 3.82 -0.14
N TYR A 70 14.29 2.97 0.18
CA TYR A 70 14.47 1.79 1.01
C TYR A 70 15.37 0.73 0.35
N ARG A 71 15.38 0.63 -0.98
CA ARG A 71 16.21 -0.33 -1.73
C ARG A 71 17.65 0.14 -1.93
N GLU A 72 17.87 1.45 -1.94
CA GLU A 72 19.20 2.05 -2.10
C GLU A 72 19.98 2.16 -0.79
N GLY A 73 19.30 2.09 0.37
CA GLY A 73 19.90 2.12 1.71
C GLY A 73 20.35 0.76 2.21
#